data_AF-A0A7C4H0T9-F1
#
_entry.id   AF-A0A7C4H0T9-F1
#
_cell.length_a   1.000
_cell.length_b   1.000
_cell.length_c   1.000
_cell.angle_alpha   90.00
_cell.angle_beta   90.00
_cell.angle_gamma   90.00
#
_symmetry.space_group_name_H-M   'P 1'
#
loop_
_entity.id
_entity.type
_entity.pdbx_description
1 polymer ?
#
loop_
_entity_poly.entity_id
_entity_poly.type
_entity_poly.pdbx_seq_one_letter_code
_entity_poly.pdbx_strand_id
1 'polypeptide(L)'
;MKQPFEDIPTIIKAEELINKSIKNAIKAEINIPKEMSSIMKAKSREKGRIKIMANTSANYLEKIVKSFPSIDNLHPFYREMLEIIYGISNTKALL
;
A
#
# COMPACT_ATOMS: atom_id res chain seq x y z
N MET A 1 23.49 16.73 4.27
CA MET A 1 22.16 16.38 4.82
C MET A 1 21.32 15.87 3.67
N LYS A 2 20.74 14.67 3.78
CA LYS A 2 19.76 14.17 2.81
C LYS A 2 18.42 14.90 3.05
N GLN A 3 17.69 15.24 1.99
CA GLN A 3 16.39 15.89 2.11
C GLN A 3 15.37 14.85 2.65
N PRO A 4 14.72 15.03 3.83
CA PRO A 4 13.81 14.05 4.44
C PRO A 4 12.64 13.56 3.57
N PHE A 5 12.26 14.30 2.52
CA PHE A 5 11.11 13.96 1.66
C PHE A 5 11.53 13.28 0.34
N GLU A 6 12.83 13.05 0.13
CA GLU A 6 13.37 12.52 -1.13
C GLU A 6 12.88 11.11 -1.46
N ASP A 7 12.57 10.30 -0.45
CA ASP A 7 12.18 8.89 -0.63
C ASP A 7 10.66 8.68 -0.82
N ILE A 8 9.86 9.76 -0.83
CA ILE A 8 8.41 9.67 -1.01
C ILE A 8 8.10 9.34 -2.48
N PRO A 9 7.52 8.18 -2.79
CA PRO A 9 7.18 7.82 -4.16
C PRO A 9 5.92 8.55 -4.63
N THR A 10 5.71 8.58 -5.95
CA THR A 10 4.42 8.99 -6.51
C THR A 10 3.30 8.07 -6.01
N ILE A 11 2.30 8.66 -5.36
CA ILE A 11 1.12 7.96 -4.85
C ILE A 11 0.10 7.82 -5.97
N ILE A 12 -0.35 6.59 -6.22
CA ILE A 12 -1.38 6.28 -7.23
C ILE A 12 -2.77 6.53 -6.65
N LYS A 13 -3.75 6.77 -7.53
CA LYS A 13 -5.14 6.96 -7.11
C LYS A 13 -5.74 5.65 -6.57
N ALA A 14 -6.81 5.77 -5.79
CA ALA A 14 -7.52 4.61 -5.24
C ALA A 14 -7.94 3.60 -6.33
N GLU A 15 -8.49 4.09 -7.45
CA GLU A 15 -8.89 3.25 -8.58
C GLU A 15 -7.71 2.50 -9.21
N GLU A 16 -6.55 3.15 -9.33
CA GLU A 16 -5.34 2.53 -9.86
C GLU A 16 -4.83 1.42 -8.93
N LEU A 17 -4.92 1.62 -7.61
CA LEU A 17 -4.57 0.60 -6.63
C LEU A 17 -5.50 -0.61 -6.68
N ILE A 18 -6.81 -0.37 -6.82
CA ILE A 18 -7.83 -1.42 -6.97
C ILE A 18 -7.53 -2.23 -8.23
N ASN A 19 -7.37 -1.56 -9.37
CA ASN A 19 -7.08 -2.18 -10.66
C ASN A 19 -5.77 -2.98 -10.63
N LYS A 20 -4.72 -2.43 -10.00
CA LYS A 20 -3.44 -3.12 -9.80
C LYS A 20 -3.59 -4.39 -8.97
N SER A 21 -4.35 -4.33 -7.88
CA SER A 21 -4.59 -5.47 -6.99
C SER A 21 -5.39 -6.58 -7.68
N ILE A 22 -6.41 -6.21 -8.45
CA ILE A 22 -7.20 -7.16 -9.25
C ILE A 22 -6.33 -7.80 -10.33
N LYS A 23 -5.55 -7.00 -11.07
CA LYS A 23 -4.64 -7.48 -12.11
C LYS A 23 -3.62 -8.48 -11.56
N ASN A 24 -3.05 -8.20 -10.39
CA ASN A 24 -2.11 -9.11 -9.73
C ASN A 24 -2.78 -10.41 -9.30
N ALA A 25 -3.98 -10.35 -8.73
CA ALA A 25 -4.72 -11.52 -8.30
C ALA A 25 -5.14 -12.43 -9.48
N ILE A 26 -5.49 -11.85 -10.62
CA ILE A 26 -5.84 -12.61 -11.83
C ILE A 26 -4.61 -13.31 -12.41
N LYS A 27 -3.46 -12.63 -12.45
CA LYS A 27 -2.22 -13.15 -13.01
C LYS A 27 -1.53 -14.19 -12.14
N ALA A 28 -1.78 -14.17 -10.84
CA ALA A 28 -1.13 -15.08 -9.92
C ALA A 28 -1.58 -16.52 -10.16
N GLU A 29 -0.60 -17.39 -10.41
CA GLU A 29 -0.83 -18.82 -10.46
C GLU A 29 -0.98 -19.35 -9.03
N ILE A 30 -2.18 -19.84 -8.72
CA ILE A 30 -2.44 -20.50 -7.44
C ILE A 30 -2.18 -21.98 -7.66
N ASN A 31 -1.18 -22.53 -6.96
CA ASN A 31 -0.88 -23.94 -7.04
C ASN A 31 -2.03 -24.74 -6.39
N ILE A 32 -2.78 -25.47 -7.21
CA ILE A 32 -3.95 -26.24 -6.79
C ILE A 32 -3.73 -27.71 -7.17
N PRO A 33 -3.83 -28.65 -6.22
CA PRO A 33 -3.68 -30.07 -6.52
C PRO A 33 -4.66 -30.57 -7.59
N LYS A 34 -4.16 -31.39 -8.52
CA LYS A 34 -4.96 -31.94 -9.64
C LYS A 34 -6.09 -32.84 -9.18
N GLU A 35 -5.93 -33.55 -8.07
CA GLU A 35 -6.88 -34.53 -7.52
C GLU A 35 -8.09 -33.88 -6.82
N MET A 36 -8.05 -32.56 -6.59
CA MET A 36 -9.10 -31.85 -5.87
C MET A 36 -10.39 -31.73 -6.70
N SER A 37 -11.56 -31.80 -6.03
CA SER A 37 -12.87 -31.61 -6.67
C SER A 37 -13.01 -30.20 -7.27
N SER A 38 -13.82 -30.06 -8.33
CA SER A 38 -13.99 -28.78 -9.04
C SER A 38 -14.40 -27.63 -8.11
N ILE A 39 -15.32 -27.89 -7.18
CA ILE A 39 -15.80 -26.92 -6.20
C ILE A 39 -14.67 -26.48 -5.27
N MET A 40 -13.86 -27.42 -4.77
CA MET A 40 -12.75 -27.10 -3.89
C MET A 40 -11.62 -26.35 -4.62
N LYS A 41 -11.39 -26.66 -5.92
CA LYS A 41 -10.46 -25.91 -6.78
C LYS A 41 -10.91 -24.46 -6.94
N ALA A 42 -12.17 -24.23 -7.27
CA ALA A 42 -12.74 -22.89 -7.40
C ALA A 42 -12.63 -22.11 -6.08
N LYS A 43 -12.99 -22.73 -4.95
CA LYS A 43 -12.87 -22.12 -3.62
C LYS A 43 -11.42 -21.73 -3.28
N SER A 44 -10.47 -22.61 -3.56
CA SER A 44 -9.04 -22.36 -3.30
C SER A 44 -8.50 -21.22 -4.17
N ARG A 45 -8.93 -21.15 -5.44
CA ARG A 45 -8.58 -20.08 -6.36
C ARG A 45 -9.08 -18.72 -5.87
N GLU A 46 -10.37 -18.61 -5.55
CA GLU A 46 -10.92 -17.32 -5.10
C GLU A 46 -10.36 -16.91 -3.72
N LYS A 47 -10.12 -17.86 -2.82
CA LYS A 47 -9.42 -17.59 -1.55
C LYS A 47 -8.02 -17.02 -1.79
N GLY A 48 -7.25 -17.60 -2.72
CA GLY A 48 -5.92 -17.10 -3.06
C GLY A 48 -5.98 -15.71 -3.68
N ARG A 49 -6.93 -15.45 -4.57
CA ARG A 49 -7.14 -14.13 -5.19
C ARG A 49 -7.43 -13.04 -4.16
N ILE A 50 -8.36 -13.29 -3.24
CA ILE A 50 -8.67 -12.36 -2.15
C ILE A 50 -7.42 -12.06 -1.32
N LYS A 51 -6.65 -13.11 -0.96
CA LYS A 51 -5.40 -12.94 -0.20
C LYS A 51 -4.37 -12.08 -0.96
N ILE A 52 -4.22 -12.29 -2.26
CA ILE A 52 -3.29 -11.50 -3.08
C ILE A 52 -3.73 -10.05 -3.19
N MET A 53 -5.03 -9.79 -3.38
CA MET A 53 -5.56 -8.42 -3.41
C MET A 53 -5.31 -7.71 -2.07
N ALA A 54 -5.60 -8.39 -0.96
CA ALA A 54 -5.37 -7.87 0.39
C ALA A 54 -3.88 -7.54 0.61
N ASN A 55 -2.99 -8.48 0.30
CA ASN A 55 -1.55 -8.28 0.44
C ASN A 55 -1.02 -7.16 -0.47
N THR A 56 -1.47 -7.08 -1.71
CA THR A 56 -1.04 -6.03 -2.66
C THR A 56 -1.42 -4.65 -2.13
N SER A 57 -2.65 -4.51 -1.63
CA SER A 57 -3.16 -3.25 -1.08
C SER A 57 -2.43 -2.88 0.21
N ALA A 58 -2.33 -3.83 1.15
CA ALA A 58 -1.67 -3.61 2.45
C ALA A 58 -0.20 -3.22 2.28
N ASN A 59 0.56 -3.97 1.48
CA ASN A 59 1.98 -3.68 1.24
C ASN A 59 2.19 -2.32 0.58
N TYR A 60 1.28 -1.92 -0.32
CA TYR A 60 1.36 -0.62 -0.96
C TYR A 60 1.13 0.53 0.02
N LEU A 61 0.06 0.45 0.82
CA LEU A 61 -0.24 1.44 1.85
C LEU A 61 0.86 1.51 2.91
N GLU A 62 1.36 0.36 3.37
CA GLU A 62 2.47 0.29 4.31
C GLU A 62 3.73 0.95 3.74
N LYS A 63 4.05 0.72 2.46
CA LYS A 63 5.18 1.37 1.80
C LYS A 63 5.01 2.89 1.74
N ILE A 64 3.79 3.38 1.49
CA ILE A 64 3.51 4.82 1.52
C ILE A 64 3.80 5.36 2.91
N VAL A 65 3.16 4.83 3.96
CA VAL A 65 3.33 5.32 5.33
C VAL A 65 4.81 5.31 5.74
N LYS A 66 5.55 4.25 5.41
CA LYS A 66 6.99 4.13 5.70
C LYS A 66 7.88 5.05 4.89
N SER A 67 7.41 5.57 3.76
CA SER A 67 8.19 6.51 2.93
C SER A 67 8.14 7.94 3.46
N PHE A 68 7.15 8.28 4.30
CA PHE A 68 7.09 9.59 4.93
C PHE A 68 8.10 9.69 6.08
N PRO A 69 8.80 10.83 6.23
CA PRO A 69 9.64 11.05 7.39
C PRO A 69 8.79 11.11 8.66
N SER A 70 9.33 10.61 9.77
CA SER A 70 8.68 10.75 11.07
C SER A 70 8.57 12.23 11.43
N ILE A 71 7.34 12.74 11.51
CA ILE A 71 7.05 14.16 11.75
C ILE A 71 7.66 14.64 13.08
N ASP A 72 7.65 13.78 14.09
CA ASP A 72 8.19 14.10 15.42
C ASP A 72 9.73 14.12 15.44
N ASN A 73 10.39 13.54 14.44
CA ASN A 73 11.85 13.52 14.29
C ASN A 73 12.36 14.44 13.16
N LEU A 74 11.48 15.27 12.58
CA LEU A 74 11.89 16.28 11.60
C LEU A 74 12.66 17.40 12.28
N HIS A 75 13.68 17.92 11.58
CA HIS A 75 14.35 19.14 12.02
C HIS A 75 13.32 20.29 12.17
N PRO A 76 13.43 21.15 13.21
CA PRO A 76 12.44 22.20 13.49
C PRO A 76 12.04 23.01 12.26
N PHE A 77 13.01 23.40 11.43
CA PHE A 77 12.75 24.09 10.16
C PHE A 77 11.69 23.39 9.28
N TYR A 78 11.85 22.09 8.99
CA TYR A 78 10.90 21.36 8.13
C TYR A 78 9.56 21.14 8.81
N ARG A 79 9.56 20.98 10.15
CA ARG A 79 8.34 20.83 10.95
C ARG A 79 7.50 22.11 10.94
N GLU A 80 8.13 23.27 11.12
CA GLU A 80 7.46 24.58 11.03
C GLU A 80 6.96 24.86 9.61
N MET A 81 7.73 24.50 8.58
CA MET A 81 7.26 24.61 7.19
C MET A 81 6.04 23.71 6.93
N LEU A 82 6.04 22.47 7.44
CA LEU A 82 4.90 21.56 7.31
C LEU A 82 3.66 22.12 8.01
N GLU A 83 3.83 22.71 9.20
CA GLU A 83 2.74 23.37 9.94
C GLU A 83 2.11 24.51 9.13
N ILE A 84 2.94 25.37 8.52
CA ILE A 84 2.46 26.53 7.75
C ILE A 84 1.77 26.09 6.44
N ILE A 85 2.30 25.09 5.74
CA ILE A 85 1.80 24.68 4.41
C ILE A 85 0.53 23.84 4.51
N TYR A 86 0.47 22.92 5.47
CA TYR A 86 -0.59 21.91 5.52
C TYR A 86 -1.13 21.64 6.93
N GLY A 87 -0.32 21.84 7.96
CA GLY A 87 -0.65 21.54 9.35
C GLY A 87 -0.22 20.14 9.76
N ILE A 88 0.45 20.03 10.91
CA ILE A 88 0.94 18.77 11.47
C ILE A 88 -0.24 17.83 11.80
N SER A 89 -1.31 18.37 12.40
CA SER A 89 -2.51 17.60 12.74
C SER A 89 -3.17 16.99 11.51
N ASN A 90 -3.29 17.76 10.43
CA ASN A 90 -3.85 17.27 9.16
C ASN A 90 -2.97 16.19 8.55
N THR A 91 -1.65 16.38 8.60
CA THR A 91 -0.69 15.38 8.09
C THR A 91 -0.80 14.06 8.86
N LYS A 92 -0.88 14.12 10.20
CA LYS A 92 -1.04 12.94 11.05
C LYS A 92 -2.39 12.24 10.88
N ALA A 93 -3.44 12.95 10.47
CA ALA A 93 -4.75 12.35 10.21
C ALA A 93 -4.81 11.58 8.88
N LEU A 94 -3.92 11.90 7.93
CA LEU A 94 -3.84 11.23 6.63
C LEU A 94 -2.89 10.02 6.59
N LEU A 95 -1.94 9.94 7.52
CA LEU A 95 -0.92 8.89 7.62
C LEU A 95 -1.31 7.84 8.68
#